data_AF-A0A7S2HZH8-F1
#
_entry.id   AF-A0A7S2HZH8-F1
#
_cell.length_a   1.000
_cell.length_b   1.000
_cell.length_c   1.000
_cell.angle_alpha   90.00
_cell.angle_beta   90.00
_cell.angle_gamma   90.00
#
_symmetry.space_group_name_H-M   'P 1'
#
loop_
_entity.id
_entity.type
_entity.pdbx_description
1 polymer ?
#
loop_
_entity_poly.entity_id
_entity_poly.type
_entity_poly.pdbx_seq_one_letter_code
_entity_poly.pdbx_strand_id
1 'polypeptide(L)'
;AGAPLRRGGEGAMEVFGPAPEEPLLKSGLHALRSAVGDAGLLDFPRRPNGTPMLLKQGFFERLFGTRMELVSFASADLSGAQGDIRNLSLPQLLYIRCNNLELGAAATGNQSLVSFLSTVQDAIGPKLAKRLQLSGGPAIDWEVAEVVQAVLLIYAVHAQLTELPQSRPELWLLKAGNGEALLHL
;
A
#
# COMPACT_ATOMS: atom_id res chain seq x y z
N ALA A 1 5.56 26.22 -26.75
CA ALA A 1 5.44 25.07 -27.67
C ALA A 1 6.15 23.89 -27.03
N GLY A 2 5.44 23.10 -26.23
CA GLY A 2 5.99 21.93 -25.53
C GLY A 2 5.98 20.72 -26.45
N ALA A 3 7.14 20.08 -26.61
CA ALA A 3 7.26 18.87 -27.39
C ALA A 3 6.46 17.72 -26.75
N PRO A 4 5.81 16.85 -27.54
CA PRO A 4 5.12 15.69 -26.99
C PRO A 4 6.15 14.72 -26.42
N LEU A 5 6.08 14.49 -25.09
CA LEU A 5 6.82 13.42 -24.42
C LEU A 5 6.38 12.09 -25.05
N ARG A 6 7.34 11.44 -25.71
CA ARG A 6 7.17 10.15 -26.38
C ARG A 6 6.62 9.13 -25.39
N ARG A 7 5.52 8.45 -25.74
CA ARG A 7 5.20 7.14 -25.15
C ARG A 7 6.38 6.22 -25.44
N GLY A 8 7.18 5.94 -24.41
CA GLY A 8 8.25 4.97 -24.47
C GLY A 8 7.69 3.58 -24.71
N GLY A 9 8.37 2.81 -25.56
CA GLY A 9 8.07 1.40 -25.81
C GLY A 9 8.29 0.54 -24.57
N GLU A 10 7.78 -0.70 -24.65
CA GLU A 10 7.89 -1.75 -23.63
C GLU A 10 9.30 -1.79 -23.01
N GLY A 11 9.37 -1.43 -21.71
CA GLY A 11 10.59 -1.52 -20.89
C GLY A 11 11.15 -0.20 -20.34
N ALA A 12 10.59 0.97 -20.67
CA ALA A 12 11.01 2.23 -20.06
C ALA A 12 10.48 2.34 -18.61
N MET A 13 11.40 2.37 -17.63
CA MET A 13 11.07 2.61 -16.22
C MET A 13 10.38 3.98 -16.11
N GLU A 14 9.14 4.02 -15.61
CA GLU A 14 8.44 5.28 -15.40
C GLU A 14 9.18 6.11 -14.33
N VAL A 15 9.49 7.36 -14.68
CA VAL A 15 10.23 8.29 -13.84
C VAL A 15 9.25 9.38 -13.39
N PHE A 16 9.13 9.58 -12.08
CA PHE A 16 8.32 10.64 -11.49
C PHE A 16 9.25 11.65 -10.81
N GLY A 17 9.48 12.79 -11.48
CA GLY A 17 10.45 13.79 -11.02
C GLY A 17 11.89 13.30 -11.14
N PRO A 18 12.77 13.51 -10.14
CA PRO A 18 14.16 13.06 -10.19
C PRO A 18 14.34 11.57 -9.87
N ALA A 19 13.29 10.87 -9.42
CA ALA A 19 13.38 9.52 -8.89
C ALA A 19 12.57 8.49 -9.70
N PRO A 20 13.01 7.22 -9.73
CA PRO A 20 12.22 6.11 -10.25
C PRO A 20 10.94 5.90 -9.43
N GLU A 21 9.87 5.47 -10.10
CA GLU A 21 8.57 5.32 -9.46
C GLU A 21 8.55 4.23 -8.38
N GLU A 22 9.15 3.06 -8.62
CA GLU A 22 9.05 1.93 -7.70
C GLU A 22 9.59 2.24 -6.29
N PRO A 23 10.77 2.84 -6.11
CA PRO A 23 11.24 3.28 -4.80
C PRO A 23 10.33 4.34 -4.15
N LEU A 24 9.73 5.23 -4.94
CA LEU A 24 8.76 6.21 -4.42
C LEU A 24 7.53 5.50 -3.88
N LEU A 25 6.95 4.55 -4.60
CA LEU A 25 5.78 3.80 -4.15
C LEU A 25 6.07 3.00 -2.87
N LYS A 26 7.26 2.38 -2.76
CA LYS A 26 7.69 1.70 -1.53
C LYS A 26 7.78 2.69 -0.35
N SER A 27 8.45 3.83 -0.55
CA SER A 27 8.57 4.89 0.47
C SER A 27 7.20 5.43 0.88
N GLY A 28 6.33 5.68 -0.10
CA GLY A 28 4.96 6.15 0.10
C GLY A 28 4.12 5.17 0.91
N LEU A 29 4.30 3.87 0.72
CA LEU A 29 3.59 2.86 1.50
C LEU A 29 4.04 2.87 2.97
N HIS A 30 5.33 3.00 3.23
CA HIS A 30 5.85 3.14 4.59
C HIS A 30 5.35 4.42 5.27
N ALA A 31 5.40 5.54 4.57
CA ALA A 31 4.90 6.82 5.07
C ALA A 31 3.38 6.77 5.35
N LEU A 32 2.61 6.15 4.45
CA LEU A 32 1.17 5.92 4.65
C LEU A 32 0.90 5.05 5.89
N ARG A 33 1.65 3.96 6.07
CA ARG A 33 1.54 3.13 7.28
C ARG A 33 1.85 3.95 8.53
N SER A 34 2.92 4.75 8.51
CA SER A 34 3.29 5.60 9.65
C SER A 34 2.17 6.58 10.03
N ALA A 35 1.50 7.18 9.03
CA ALA A 35 0.39 8.11 9.27
C ALA A 35 -0.91 7.41 9.71
N VAL A 36 -1.18 6.21 9.19
CA VAL A 36 -2.34 5.40 9.60
C VAL A 36 -2.15 4.85 11.01
N GLY A 37 -0.91 4.51 11.38
CA GLY A 37 -0.54 3.93 12.66
C GLY A 37 -0.80 2.41 12.74
N ASP A 38 -0.21 1.78 13.75
CA ASP A 38 -0.31 0.35 14.04
C ASP A 38 -1.28 0.06 15.22
N ALA A 39 -2.16 1.01 15.55
CA ALA A 39 -3.15 0.82 16.60
C ALA A 39 -4.19 -0.24 16.18
N GLY A 40 -4.54 -1.14 17.11
CA GLY A 40 -5.58 -2.14 16.90
C GLY A 40 -5.22 -3.27 15.93
N LEU A 41 -3.93 -3.58 15.72
CA LEU A 41 -3.53 -4.71 14.87
C LEU A 41 -4.08 -6.06 15.35
N LEU A 42 -4.36 -6.21 16.65
CA LEU A 42 -4.96 -7.41 17.24
C LEU A 42 -6.47 -7.28 17.45
N ASP A 43 -7.09 -6.19 16.98
CA ASP A 43 -8.53 -5.97 17.06
C ASP A 43 -9.20 -6.58 15.82
N PHE A 44 -9.76 -7.78 15.98
CA PHE A 44 -10.42 -8.50 14.90
C PHE A 44 -11.94 -8.32 14.93
N PRO A 45 -12.59 -8.25 13.75
CA PRO A 45 -14.04 -8.14 13.68
C PRO A 45 -14.72 -9.37 14.29
N ARG A 46 -15.80 -9.13 15.03
CA ARG A 46 -16.67 -10.15 15.60
C ARG A 46 -18.08 -10.01 15.02
N ARG A 47 -18.78 -11.14 14.93
CA ARG A 47 -20.21 -11.17 14.58
C ARG A 47 -21.06 -10.62 15.74
N PRO A 48 -22.35 -10.28 15.51
CA PRO A 48 -23.24 -9.80 16.58
C PRO A 48 -23.36 -10.76 17.78
N ASN A 49 -23.18 -12.06 17.57
CA ASN A 49 -23.17 -13.08 18.63
C ASN A 49 -21.81 -13.21 19.36
N GLY A 50 -20.85 -12.32 19.10
CA GLY A 50 -19.51 -12.33 19.70
C GLY A 50 -18.51 -13.32 19.10
N THR A 51 -18.93 -14.19 18.18
CA THR A 51 -18.00 -15.15 17.54
C THR A 51 -17.03 -14.46 16.59
N PRO A 52 -15.78 -14.96 16.45
CA PRO A 52 -14.82 -14.46 15.47
C PRO A 52 -15.39 -14.45 14.05
N MET A 53 -15.13 -13.36 13.32
CA MET A 53 -15.49 -13.28 11.90
C MET A 53 -14.44 -13.97 11.01
N LEU A 54 -13.17 -13.98 11.44
CA LEU A 54 -12.08 -14.62 10.73
C LEU A 54 -12.04 -16.12 11.04
N LEU A 55 -11.92 -16.95 10.01
CA LEU A 55 -11.77 -18.40 10.16
C LEU A 55 -10.37 -18.77 10.68
N LYS A 56 -9.35 -18.02 10.28
CA LYS A 56 -7.94 -18.19 10.61
C LYS A 56 -7.43 -17.06 11.52
N GLN A 57 -8.22 -16.61 12.50
CA GLN A 57 -7.81 -15.52 13.40
C GLN A 57 -6.44 -15.77 14.06
N GLY A 58 -6.19 -17.00 14.54
CA GLY A 58 -4.91 -17.35 15.18
C GLY A 58 -3.68 -17.22 14.25
N PHE A 59 -3.85 -17.32 12.94
CA PHE A 59 -2.79 -17.04 11.97
C PHE A 59 -2.38 -15.57 12.04
N PHE A 60 -3.37 -14.66 11.99
CA PHE A 60 -3.14 -13.22 12.05
C PHE A 60 -2.65 -12.77 13.43
N GLU A 61 -3.13 -13.37 14.52
CA GLU A 61 -2.60 -13.11 15.87
C GLU A 61 -1.10 -13.41 15.98
N ARG A 62 -0.64 -14.54 15.40
CA ARG A 62 0.79 -14.87 15.37
C ARG A 62 1.59 -13.90 14.50
N LEU A 63 1.04 -13.53 13.35
CA LEU A 63 1.67 -12.61 12.40
C LEU A 63 1.80 -11.19 12.97
N PHE A 64 0.71 -10.62 13.51
CA PHE A 64 0.67 -9.27 14.06
C PHE A 64 1.32 -9.16 15.44
N GLY A 65 1.28 -10.24 16.24
CA GLY A 65 1.98 -10.31 17.53
C GLY A 65 3.49 -10.56 17.41
N THR A 66 4.06 -10.43 16.21
CA THR A 66 5.48 -10.67 15.89
C THR A 66 6.01 -12.02 16.39
N ARG A 67 5.13 -13.03 16.47
CA ARG A 67 5.51 -14.38 16.94
C ARG A 67 6.07 -15.23 15.81
N MET A 68 5.73 -14.88 14.57
CA MET A 68 6.07 -15.67 13.40
C MET A 68 6.09 -14.78 12.15
N GLU A 69 7.13 -14.93 11.35
CA GLU A 69 7.26 -14.24 10.06
C GLU A 69 6.40 -14.90 8.98
N LEU A 70 5.94 -14.12 7.99
CA LEU A 70 5.03 -14.59 6.95
C LEU A 70 5.62 -15.77 6.15
N VAL A 71 6.93 -15.74 5.87
CA VAL A 71 7.66 -16.80 5.15
C VAL A 71 7.74 -18.11 5.91
N SER A 72 7.56 -18.09 7.23
CA SER A 72 7.65 -19.29 8.07
C SER A 72 6.35 -20.10 8.07
N PHE A 73 5.25 -19.55 7.55
CA PHE A 73 3.96 -20.25 7.53
C PHE A 73 3.93 -21.30 6.42
N ALA A 74 3.30 -22.44 6.72
CA ALA A 74 3.04 -23.46 5.72
C ALA A 74 2.10 -22.93 4.63
N SER A 75 2.29 -23.39 3.39
CA SER A 75 1.45 -22.99 2.25
C SER A 75 -0.05 -23.21 2.50
N ALA A 76 -0.43 -24.26 3.23
CA ALA A 76 -1.81 -24.54 3.60
C ALA A 76 -2.41 -23.48 4.54
N ASP A 77 -1.61 -22.92 5.46
CA ASP A 77 -2.05 -21.84 6.34
C ASP A 77 -2.24 -20.54 5.57
N LEU A 78 -1.28 -20.20 4.70
CA LEU A 78 -1.36 -19.03 3.83
C LEU A 78 -2.62 -19.07 2.96
N SER A 79 -2.82 -20.17 2.23
CA SER A 79 -4.00 -20.35 1.37
C SER A 79 -5.31 -20.34 2.19
N GLY A 80 -5.32 -20.98 3.36
CA GLY A 80 -6.49 -20.97 4.24
C GLY A 80 -6.85 -19.60 4.81
N ALA A 81 -5.86 -18.71 4.98
CA ALA A 81 -6.07 -17.36 5.51
C ALA A 81 -6.45 -16.33 4.44
N GLN A 82 -6.28 -16.61 3.14
CA GLN A 82 -6.58 -15.65 2.07
C GLN A 82 -8.04 -15.14 2.10
N GLY A 83 -8.99 -16.03 2.39
CA GLY A 83 -10.42 -15.67 2.46
C GLY A 83 -10.76 -14.65 3.55
N ASP A 84 -9.90 -14.53 4.56
CA ASP A 84 -10.06 -13.62 5.70
C ASP A 84 -9.47 -12.22 5.44
N ILE A 85 -8.60 -12.05 4.43
CA ILE A 85 -7.91 -10.78 4.14
C ILE A 85 -8.90 -9.63 3.93
N ARG A 86 -10.03 -9.88 3.24
CA ARG A 86 -11.08 -8.87 3.00
C ARG A 86 -11.68 -8.29 4.28
N ASN A 87 -11.60 -9.03 5.38
CA ASN A 87 -12.15 -8.66 6.68
C ASN A 87 -11.15 -7.85 7.51
N LEU A 88 -9.88 -7.80 7.12
CA LEU A 88 -8.86 -7.03 7.81
C LEU A 88 -9.09 -5.52 7.67
N SER A 89 -8.60 -4.78 8.66
CA SER A 89 -8.56 -3.32 8.65
C SER A 89 -7.41 -2.80 7.77
N LEU A 90 -7.48 -1.53 7.38
CA LEU A 90 -6.40 -0.90 6.61
C LEU A 90 -5.04 -0.94 7.34
N PRO A 91 -4.93 -0.62 8.65
CA PRO A 91 -3.68 -0.78 9.41
C PRO A 91 -3.08 -2.19 9.29
N GLN A 92 -3.91 -3.23 9.45
CA GLN A 92 -3.49 -4.63 9.34
C GLN A 92 -2.95 -4.98 7.95
N LEU A 93 -3.62 -4.52 6.89
CA LEU A 93 -3.18 -4.75 5.50
C LEU A 93 -1.85 -4.03 5.20
N LEU A 94 -1.73 -2.77 5.61
CA LEU A 94 -0.50 -1.99 5.44
C LEU A 94 0.67 -2.59 6.22
N TYR A 95 0.43 -3.08 7.44
CA TYR A 95 1.42 -3.79 8.24
C TYR A 95 1.96 -5.01 7.49
N ILE A 96 1.06 -5.88 6.99
CA ILE A 96 1.47 -7.06 6.22
C ILE A 96 2.27 -6.64 5.00
N ARG A 97 1.77 -5.70 4.20
CA ARG A 97 2.44 -5.32 2.96
C ARG A 97 3.81 -4.71 3.20
N CYS A 98 3.94 -3.75 4.12
CA CYS A 98 5.19 -3.07 4.42
C CYS A 98 6.29 -4.02 4.94
N ASN A 99 5.94 -4.96 5.82
CA ASN A 99 6.92 -5.90 6.37
C ASN A 99 7.36 -6.99 5.38
N ASN A 100 6.75 -7.05 4.19
CA ASN A 100 6.96 -8.11 3.21
C ASN A 100 7.17 -7.56 1.79
N LEU A 101 7.62 -6.30 1.65
CA LEU A 101 7.83 -5.66 0.34
C LEU A 101 8.87 -6.39 -0.50
N GLU A 102 9.99 -6.78 0.11
CA GLU A 102 11.12 -7.41 -0.59
C GLU A 102 10.90 -8.91 -0.88
N LEU A 103 9.88 -9.52 -0.27
CA LEU A 103 9.55 -10.92 -0.51
C LEU A 103 8.98 -11.16 -1.91
N GLY A 104 8.41 -10.14 -2.57
CA GLY A 104 7.83 -10.30 -3.91
C GLY A 104 8.84 -10.83 -4.94
N ALA A 105 10.08 -10.33 -4.90
CA ALA A 105 11.14 -10.77 -5.79
C ALA A 105 11.77 -12.11 -5.37
N ALA A 106 11.81 -12.38 -4.06
CA ALA A 106 12.44 -13.58 -3.50
C ALA A 106 11.50 -14.80 -3.38
N ALA A 107 10.17 -14.61 -3.48
CA ALA A 107 9.16 -15.65 -3.25
C ALA A 107 8.87 -16.55 -4.46
N THR A 108 9.74 -16.57 -5.48
CA THR A 108 9.56 -17.36 -6.72
C THR A 108 9.34 -18.86 -6.48
N GLY A 109 9.71 -19.39 -5.31
CA GLY A 109 9.46 -20.80 -4.92
C GLY A 109 8.16 -21.07 -4.14
N ASN A 110 7.40 -20.06 -3.71
CA ASN A 110 6.21 -20.24 -2.86
C ASN A 110 4.99 -19.51 -3.42
N GLN A 111 4.27 -20.18 -4.33
CA GLN A 111 3.10 -19.60 -4.99
C GLN A 111 1.99 -19.19 -4.02
N SER A 112 1.80 -19.91 -2.90
CA SER A 112 0.82 -19.52 -1.87
C SER A 112 1.16 -18.19 -1.22
N LEU A 113 2.45 -17.92 -0.98
CA LEU A 113 2.90 -16.64 -0.44
C LEU A 113 2.69 -15.49 -1.44
N VAL A 114 3.05 -15.71 -2.71
CA VAL A 114 2.84 -14.73 -3.79
C VAL A 114 1.35 -14.38 -3.92
N SER A 115 0.49 -15.40 -4.00
CA SER A 115 -0.95 -15.21 -4.08
C SER A 115 -1.52 -14.51 -2.83
N PHE A 116 -1.03 -14.84 -1.64
CA PHE A 116 -1.43 -14.18 -0.40
C PHE A 116 -1.09 -12.69 -0.41
N LEU A 117 0.15 -12.33 -0.77
CA LEU A 117 0.58 -10.93 -0.86
C LEU A 117 -0.16 -10.15 -1.94
N SER A 118 -0.49 -10.79 -3.07
CA SER A 118 -1.35 -10.18 -4.10
C SER A 118 -2.73 -9.86 -3.54
N THR A 119 -3.36 -10.81 -2.83
CA THR A 119 -4.68 -10.57 -2.21
C THR A 119 -4.64 -9.45 -1.18
N VAL A 120 -3.54 -9.32 -0.42
CA VAL A 120 -3.34 -8.18 0.49
C VAL A 120 -3.27 -6.87 -0.28
N GLN A 121 -2.49 -6.81 -1.36
CA GLN A 121 -2.37 -5.63 -2.21
C GLN A 121 -3.73 -5.19 -2.77
N ASP A 122 -4.50 -6.14 -3.31
CA ASP A 122 -5.81 -5.88 -3.89
C ASP A 122 -6.82 -5.37 -2.85
N ALA A 123 -6.68 -5.79 -1.59
CA ALA A 123 -7.55 -5.36 -0.50
C ALA A 123 -7.24 -3.95 0.02
N ILE A 124 -6.03 -3.41 -0.19
CA ILE A 124 -5.65 -2.08 0.31
C ILE A 124 -6.48 -0.99 -0.37
N GLY A 125 -6.63 -1.05 -1.69
CA GLY A 125 -7.25 0.02 -2.47
C GLY A 125 -8.68 0.34 -2.06
N PRO A 126 -9.61 -0.64 -2.01
CA PRO A 126 -10.98 -0.40 -1.57
C PRO A 126 -11.08 0.14 -0.14
N LYS A 127 -10.18 -0.29 0.75
CA LYS A 127 -10.15 0.18 2.15
C LYS A 127 -9.66 1.62 2.24
N LEU A 128 -8.66 1.98 1.43
CA LEU A 128 -8.15 3.33 1.34
C LEU A 128 -9.19 4.28 0.73
N ALA A 129 -9.80 3.91 -0.39
CA ALA A 129 -10.87 4.67 -1.03
C ALA A 129 -12.04 4.94 -0.06
N LYS A 130 -12.50 3.90 0.66
CA LYS A 130 -13.54 4.04 1.69
C LYS A 130 -13.12 5.01 2.80
N ARG A 131 -11.87 4.96 3.27
CA ARG A 131 -11.37 5.86 4.32
C ARG A 131 -11.34 7.31 3.84
N LEU A 132 -10.96 7.56 2.58
CA LEU A 132 -10.95 8.91 1.99
C LEU A 132 -12.36 9.47 1.85
N GLN A 133 -13.33 8.66 1.42
CA GLN A 133 -14.75 9.06 1.34
C GLN A 133 -15.33 9.41 2.71
N LEU A 134 -15.04 8.61 3.75
CA LEU A 134 -15.49 8.89 5.11
C LEU A 134 -14.89 10.16 5.71
N SER A 135 -13.75 10.63 5.19
CA SER A 135 -13.07 11.84 5.66
C SER A 135 -13.65 13.12 5.05
N GLY A 136 -14.79 13.05 4.35
CA GLY A 136 -15.42 14.19 3.69
C GLY A 136 -14.74 14.59 2.38
N GLY A 137 -13.91 13.73 1.82
CA GLY A 137 -13.33 13.94 0.49
C GLY A 137 -14.40 14.03 -0.59
N PRO A 138 -14.10 14.67 -1.73
CA PRO A 138 -15.02 14.69 -2.87
C PRO A 138 -15.35 13.25 -3.30
N ALA A 139 -16.52 13.05 -3.92
CA ALA A 139 -16.81 11.78 -4.57
C ALA A 139 -15.77 11.58 -5.69
N ILE A 140 -14.80 10.70 -5.42
CA ILE A 140 -13.72 10.42 -6.36
C ILE A 140 -14.24 9.36 -7.34
N ASP A 141 -14.46 9.76 -8.59
CA ASP A 141 -14.80 8.85 -9.70
C ASP A 141 -13.53 8.30 -10.37
N TRP A 142 -12.54 7.96 -9.57
CA TRP A 142 -11.27 7.39 -10.05
C TRP A 142 -11.33 5.88 -9.89
N GLU A 143 -10.61 5.20 -10.76
CA GLU A 143 -10.34 3.79 -10.53
C GLU A 143 -9.54 3.65 -9.22
N VAL A 144 -9.86 2.60 -8.45
CA VAL A 144 -9.23 2.35 -7.14
C VAL A 144 -7.70 2.31 -7.24
N ALA A 145 -7.16 1.82 -8.36
CA ALA A 145 -5.73 1.77 -8.62
C ALA A 145 -5.10 3.18 -8.68
N GLU A 146 -5.76 4.13 -9.36
CA GLU A 146 -5.29 5.51 -9.48
C GLU A 146 -5.30 6.23 -8.13
N VAL A 147 -6.33 5.99 -7.31
CA VAL A 147 -6.40 6.53 -5.94
C VAL A 147 -5.23 6.04 -5.10
N VAL A 148 -4.95 4.74 -5.15
CA VAL A 148 -3.83 4.14 -4.40
C VAL A 148 -2.51 4.76 -4.85
N GLN A 149 -2.25 4.79 -6.16
CA GLN A 149 -1.02 5.34 -6.70
C GLN A 149 -0.84 6.81 -6.31
N ALA A 150 -1.86 7.65 -6.49
CA ALA A 150 -1.82 9.06 -6.13
C ALA A 150 -1.54 9.26 -4.63
N VAL A 151 -2.21 8.51 -3.75
CA VAL A 151 -1.97 8.58 -2.31
C VAL A 151 -0.53 8.18 -1.98
N LEU A 152 -0.03 7.07 -2.53
CA LEU A 152 1.34 6.62 -2.28
C LEU A 152 2.36 7.66 -2.73
N LEU A 153 2.19 8.24 -3.92
CA LEU A 153 3.08 9.30 -4.42
C LEU A 153 3.05 10.55 -3.53
N ILE A 154 1.87 10.98 -3.08
CA ILE A 154 1.74 12.12 -2.16
C ILE A 154 2.48 11.85 -0.84
N TYR A 155 2.29 10.68 -0.25
CA TYR A 155 2.98 10.29 0.99
C TYR A 155 4.49 10.14 0.80
N ALA A 156 4.93 9.62 -0.36
CA ALA A 156 6.34 9.48 -0.69
C ALA A 156 7.03 10.85 -0.78
N VAL A 157 6.43 11.78 -1.52
CA VAL A 157 6.93 13.15 -1.64
C VAL A 157 6.94 13.82 -0.27
N HIS A 158 5.85 13.74 0.49
CA HIS A 158 5.79 14.33 1.83
C HIS A 158 6.90 13.83 2.78
N ALA A 159 7.19 12.54 2.76
CA ALA A 159 8.29 11.97 3.54
C ALA A 159 9.65 12.54 3.13
N GLN A 160 9.94 12.59 1.82
CA GLN A 160 11.19 13.14 1.30
C GLN A 160 11.35 14.64 1.58
N LEU A 161 10.26 15.42 1.50
CA LEU A 161 10.27 16.85 1.84
C LEU A 161 10.69 17.11 3.29
N THR A 162 10.35 16.20 4.19
CA THR A 162 10.70 16.33 5.61
C THR A 162 12.19 16.09 5.85
N GLU A 163 12.86 15.35 4.97
CA GLU A 163 14.28 15.01 5.08
C GLU A 163 15.21 16.00 4.36
N LEU A 164 14.67 16.84 3.46
CA LEU A 164 15.48 17.76 2.67
C LEU A 164 15.93 18.98 3.50
N PRO A 165 17.22 19.39 3.39
CA PRO A 165 17.67 20.69 3.87
C PRO A 165 16.90 21.81 3.16
N GLN A 166 16.53 22.88 3.87
CA GLN A 166 15.74 24.02 3.36
C GLN A 166 16.32 24.77 2.13
N SER A 167 17.46 24.34 1.59
CA SER A 167 18.28 25.10 0.64
C SER A 167 18.27 24.57 -0.81
N ARG A 168 17.30 23.75 -1.24
CA ARG A 168 17.21 23.33 -2.65
C ARG A 168 15.76 23.39 -3.19
N PRO A 169 15.48 24.26 -4.19
CA PRO A 169 14.22 24.23 -4.90
C PRO A 169 14.32 23.23 -6.06
N GLU A 170 14.16 21.94 -5.76
CA GLU A 170 13.88 20.96 -6.83
C GLU A 170 12.37 20.98 -7.10
N LEU A 171 11.98 21.20 -8.36
CA LEU A 171 10.58 21.20 -8.76
C LEU A 171 10.06 19.76 -8.82
N TRP A 172 8.98 19.50 -8.09
CA TRP A 172 8.28 18.21 -8.17
C TRP A 172 7.00 18.39 -8.97
N LEU A 173 6.85 17.57 -10.02
CA LEU A 173 5.61 17.43 -10.75
C LEU A 173 4.85 16.25 -10.14
N LEU A 174 3.71 16.54 -9.50
CA LEU A 174 2.77 15.52 -9.08
C LEU A 174 1.67 15.43 -10.11
N LYS A 175 1.46 14.22 -10.64
CA LYS A 175 0.31 13.93 -11.48
C LYS A 175 -0.76 13.27 -10.61
N ALA A 176 -1.91 13.92 -10.48
CA ALA A 176 -3.07 13.37 -9.79
C ALA A 176 -4.23 13.27 -10.80
N GLY A 177 -4.48 12.05 -11.29
CA GLY A 177 -5.45 11.79 -12.36
C GLY A 177 -5.07 12.46 -13.68
N ASN A 178 -6.02 13.17 -14.29
CA ASN A 178 -5.81 13.93 -15.53
C ASN A 178 -5.18 15.31 -15.31
N GLY A 179 -4.90 15.69 -14.05
CA GLY A 179 -4.31 16.97 -13.69
C GLY A 179 -2.80 16.87 -13.48
N GLU A 180 -2.07 17.81 -14.07
CA GLU A 180 -0.66 18.07 -13.74
C GLU A 180 -0.62 19.19 -12.69
N ALA A 181 -0.08 18.89 -11.51
CA ALA A 181 0.17 19.87 -10.47
C ALA A 181 1.68 20.04 -10.30
N LEU A 182 2.17 21.25 -10.61
CA LEU A 182 3.54 21.65 -10.30
C LEU A 182 3.55 22.18 -8.86
N LEU A 183 4.33 21.53 -8.00
CA LEU A 183 4.61 22.05 -6.67
C LEU A 183 5.94 22.79 -6.70
N HIS A 184 5.89 24.05 -6.29
CA HIS A 184 7.08 24.83 -5.94
C HIS A 184 7.44 24.54 -4.47
N LEU A 185 8.70 24.19 -4.25
CA LEU A 185 9.30 23.99 -2.92
C LEU A 185 10.26 25.14 -2.62
#